data_AF-A0A654U835-F1
#
_entry.id   AF-A0A654U835-F1
#
_cell.length_a   1.000
_cell.length_b   1.000
_cell.length_c   1.000
_cell.angle_alpha   90.00
_cell.angle_beta   90.00
_cell.angle_gamma   90.00
#
_symmetry.space_group_name_H-M   'P 1'
#
loop_
_entity.id
_entity.type
_entity.pdbx_description
1 polymer ?
#
loop_
_entity_poly.entity_id
_entity_poly.type
_entity_poly.pdbx_seq_one_letter_code
_entity_poly.pdbx_strand_id
1 'polypeptide(L)' 'MSFNGAAVCVHGVGAPGAREVDLSDADIDITVDLGVGDGQARIRTTDLSHAYVEENSAYSS' A
#
# COMPACT_ATOMS: atom_id res chain seq x y z
N MET A 1 5.79 -0.53 -9.50
CA MET A 1 4.95 -0.33 -8.29
C MET A 1 4.08 0.89 -8.49
N SER A 2 2.79 0.74 -8.21
CA SER A 2 1.81 1.81 -8.26
C SER A 2 0.96 1.83 -6.98
N PHE A 3 0.49 3.03 -6.63
CA PHE A 3 -0.56 3.26 -5.65
C PHE A 3 -1.78 3.81 -6.39
N ASN A 4 -2.96 3.22 -6.19
CA ASN A 4 -4.21 3.63 -6.85
C ASN A 4 -4.08 3.80 -8.37
N GLY A 5 -3.28 2.93 -9.01
CA GLY A 5 -2.97 2.99 -10.44
C GLY A 5 -1.90 4.01 -10.87
N ALA A 6 -1.50 4.94 -9.99
CA ALA A 6 -0.42 5.90 -10.25
C ALA A 6 0.95 5.24 -10.03
N ALA A 7 1.79 5.23 -11.07
CA ALA A 7 3.13 4.65 -10.99
C ALA A 7 4.06 5.52 -10.14
N VAL A 8 4.51 4.98 -9.01
CA VAL A 8 5.42 5.67 -8.08
C VAL A 8 6.86 5.16 -8.14
N CYS A 9 7.04 3.93 -8.60
CA CYS A 9 8.36 3.33 -8.77
C CYS A 9 8.36 2.44 -10.02
N VAL A 10 9.30 2.72 -10.90
CA VAL A 10 9.48 2.05 -12.20
C VAL A 10 10.94 1.61 -12.29
N HIS A 11 11.19 0.35 -12.64
CA HIS A 11 12.54 -0.25 -12.67
C HIS A 11 13.36 -0.06 -11.38
N GLY A 12 12.70 -0.08 -10.22
CA GLY A 12 13.36 0.05 -8.92
C GLY A 12 13.78 1.48 -8.55
N VAL A 13 13.44 2.49 -9.36
CA VAL A 13 13.69 3.90 -9.07
C VAL A 13 12.39 4.68 -8.97
N GLY A 14 12.41 5.77 -8.18
CA GLY A 14 11.26 6.66 -8.02
C GLY A 14 10.84 7.28 -9.35
N ALA A 15 9.55 7.23 -9.66
CA ALA A 15 8.98 7.93 -10.80
C ALA A 15 8.84 9.44 -10.49
N PRO A 16 8.90 10.33 -11.50
CA PRO A 16 8.49 11.71 -11.33
C PRO A 16 7.03 11.77 -10.82
N GLY A 17 6.74 12.60 -9.82
CA GLY A 17 5.39 12.67 -9.26
C GLY A 17 5.05 11.60 -8.20
N ALA A 18 6.03 10.77 -7.80
CA ALA A 18 5.80 9.65 -6.89
C ALA A 18 5.35 10.05 -5.48
N ARG A 19 5.66 11.26 -5.02
CA ARG A 19 5.29 11.74 -3.67
C ARG A 19 4.04 12.60 -3.65
N GLU A 20 3.55 12.94 -4.83
CA GLU A 20 2.40 13.80 -5.07
C GLU A 20 1.10 13.01 -5.25
N VAL A 21 1.18 11.67 -5.15
CA VAL A 21 0.00 10.79 -5.20
C VAL A 21 -0.86 11.01 -3.95
N ASP A 22 -2.14 11.30 -4.18
CA ASP A 22 -3.13 11.44 -3.12
C ASP A 22 -3.62 10.05 -2.65
N LEU A 23 -3.55 9.82 -1.34
CA LEU A 23 -3.98 8.61 -0.66
C LEU A 23 -4.98 8.92 0.47
N SER A 24 -5.68 10.06 0.37
CA SER A 24 -6.67 10.48 1.36
C SER A 24 -7.95 9.64 1.34
N ASP A 25 -8.25 8.96 0.23
CA ASP A 25 -9.36 8.01 0.11
C ASP A 25 -9.12 6.75 0.96
N ALA A 26 -10.21 6.17 1.47
CA ALA A 26 -10.14 5.00 2.36
C ALA A 26 -9.68 3.71 1.64
N ASP A 27 -9.99 3.59 0.34
CA ASP A 27 -9.59 2.45 -0.47
C ASP A 27 -8.22 2.72 -1.12
N ILE A 28 -7.23 1.90 -0.76
CA ILE A 28 -5.87 1.98 -1.32
C ILE A 28 -5.50 0.65 -1.99
N ASP A 29 -5.25 0.70 -3.30
CA ASP A 29 -4.68 -0.42 -4.06
C ASP A 29 -3.17 -0.24 -4.22
N ILE A 30 -2.41 -1.27 -3.82
CA ILE A 30 -0.97 -1.35 -4.03
C ILE A 30 -0.70 -2.46 -5.02
N THR A 31 -0.20 -2.08 -6.19
CA THR A 31 0.17 -3.03 -7.24
C THR A 31 1.69 -3.05 -7.42
N VAL A 32 2.29 -4.24 -7.29
CA VAL A 32 3.73 -4.46 -7.44
C VAL A 32 3.96 -5.50 -8.52
N ASP A 33 4.62 -5.07 -9.60
CA ASP A 33 5.16 -5.97 -10.63
C ASP A 33 6.62 -6.29 -10.30
N LEU A 34 6.97 -7.58 -10.28
CA LEU A 34 8.31 -8.06 -9.98
C LEU A 34 9.20 -8.19 -11.22
N GLY A 35 8.63 -8.21 -12.43
CA GLY A 35 9.38 -8.33 -13.69
C GLY A 35 10.16 -9.64 -13.90
N VAL A 36 9.84 -10.71 -13.16
CA VAL A 36 10.58 -12.00 -13.19
C VAL A 36 9.74 -13.22 -13.61
N GLY A 37 8.48 -13.00 -14.01
CA GLY A 37 7.55 -14.05 -14.45
C GLY A 37 6.10 -13.62 -14.30
N ASP A 38 5.16 -14.57 -14.47
CA ASP A 38 3.72 -14.29 -14.59
C ASP A 38 2.90 -14.65 -13.34
N GLY A 39 3.57 -15.00 -12.24
CA GLY A 39 2.90 -15.34 -10.98
C GLY A 39 2.24 -14.13 -10.33
N GLN A 40 0.97 -14.27 -9.92
CA GLN A 40 0.21 -13.18 -9.28
C GLN A 40 -0.56 -13.67 -8.04
N ALA A 41 -0.69 -12.79 -7.05
CA ALA A 41 -1.50 -13.00 -5.84
C ALA A 41 -2.08 -11.67 -5.34
N ARG A 42 -3.17 -11.74 -4.55
CA ARG A 42 -3.81 -10.57 -3.94
C ARG A 42 -4.09 -10.83 -2.47
N ILE A 43 -3.72 -9.88 -1.61
CA ILE A 43 -3.94 -9.91 -0.16
C ILE A 43 -4.79 -8.70 0.23
N ARG A 44 -5.73 -8.89 1.15
CA ARG A 44 -6.44 -7.80 1.82
C ARG A 44 -5.76 -7.51 3.15
N THR A 45 -5.51 -6.24 3.42
CA THR A 45 -4.92 -5.77 4.67
C THR A 45 -5.53 -4.43 5.06
N THR A 46 -5.26 -3.97 6.28
CA THR A 46 -5.64 -2.65 6.79
C THR A 46 -4.40 -1.88 7.22
N ASP A 47 -4.54 -0.58 7.45
CA ASP A 47 -3.50 0.28 8.02
C ASP A 47 -3.34 0.04 9.52
N LEU A 48 -2.20 0.47 10.06
CA LEU A 48 -1.97 0.48 11.49
C LEU A 48 -2.40 1.82 12.09
N SER A 49 -3.63 1.88 12.57
CA SER A 49 -4.23 3.10 13.12
C SER A 49 -4.06 3.21 14.65
N HIS A 50 -4.22 4.44 15.17
CA HIS A 50 -4.29 4.67 16.62
C HIS A 50 -5.45 3.89 17.28
N ALA A 51 -6.60 3.79 16.61
CA ALA A 51 -7.76 3.06 17.12
C ALA A 51 -7.47 1.57 17.31
N TYR A 52 -6.73 0.95 16.38
CA TYR A 52 -6.31 -0.44 16.50
C TYR A 52 -5.42 -0.67 17.74
N VAL A 53 -4.52 0.28 18.04
CA VAL A 53 -3.64 0.20 19.22
C VAL A 53 -4.45 0.31 20.51
N GLU A 54 -5.37 1.26 20.62
CA GLU A 54 -6.22 1.44 21.80
C GLU A 54 -7.05 0.18 22.10
N GLU A 55 -7.68 -0.41 21.07
CA GLU A 55 -8.50 -1.63 21.21
C GLU A 55 -7.72 -2.81 21.79
N ASN A 56 -6.47 -3.02 21.35
CA ASN A 56 -5.66 -4.18 21.72
C ASN A 56 -4.73 -3.93 22.92
N SER A 57 -4.63 -2.71 23.42
CA SER A 57 -3.77 -2.36 24.58
C SER A 57 -4.54 -2.02 25.84
N ALA A 58 -5.78 -1.53 25.73
CA ALA A 58 -6.61 -1.16 26.87
C ALA A 58 -7.24 -2.37 27.58
N TYR A 59 -7.34 -3.50 26.90
CA TYR A 59 -7.86 -4.75 27.44
C TYR A 59 -6.88 -5.88 27.13
N SER A 60 -6.50 -6.66 28.14
CA SER A 60 -5.84 -7.94 27.89
C SER A 60 -6.81 -8.82 27.09
N SER A 61 -6.44 -9.15 25.85
CA SER A 61 -7.09 -10.19 25.05
C SER A 61 -6.82 -11.57 25.62
#